data_AF-A0A832U8W4-F1
#
_entry.id   AF-A0A832U8W4-F1
#
_cell.length_a   1.000
_cell.length_b   1.000
_cell.length_c   1.000
_cell.angle_alpha   90.00
_cell.angle_beta   90.00
_cell.angle_gamma   90.00
#
_symmetry.space_group_name_H-M   'P 1'
#
loop_
_entity.id
_entity.type
_entity.pdbx_description
1 polymer ?
#
loop_
_entity_poly.entity_id
_entity_poly.type
_entity_poly.pdbx_seq_one_letter_code
_entity_poly.pdbx_strand_id
1 'polypeptide(L)'
;MSRKNHTIVARLKKKGFTSEMSKHIKLTFQHNGCDTQIRTWVSHGKKEIGDRLLSLMAEQLHLSKQQFMETIDCTIDEADLNSIYSGKDLL
;
A
#
# COMPACT_ATOMS: atom_id res chain seq x y z
N MET A 1 -11.29 -11.99 4.34
CA MET A 1 -12.05 -10.85 3.77
C MET A 1 -11.54 -10.57 2.35
N SER A 2 -12.36 -10.01 1.47
CA SER A 2 -11.93 -9.51 0.16
C SER A 2 -12.12 -8.00 0.07
N ARG A 3 -11.28 -7.35 -0.74
CA ARG A 3 -11.35 -5.92 -1.02
C ARG A 3 -11.24 -5.68 -2.52
N LYS A 4 -12.00 -4.71 -3.04
CA LYS A 4 -11.94 -4.38 -4.47
C LYS A 4 -10.60 -3.75 -4.80
N ASN A 5 -10.00 -4.18 -5.90
CA ASN A 5 -8.69 -3.72 -6.35
C ASN A 5 -8.61 -2.18 -6.44
N HIS A 6 -9.55 -1.56 -7.18
CA HIS A 6 -9.56 -0.10 -7.35
C HIS A 6 -9.71 0.65 -6.02
N THR A 7 -10.39 0.06 -5.02
CA THR A 7 -10.49 0.65 -3.69
C THR A 7 -9.13 0.67 -3.01
N ILE A 8 -8.38 -0.43 -3.04
CA ILE A 8 -7.03 -0.49 -2.45
C ILE A 8 -6.11 0.54 -3.12
N VAL A 9 -6.11 0.60 -4.45
CA VAL A 9 -5.33 1.58 -5.22
C VAL A 9 -5.70 3.02 -4.82
N ALA A 10 -6.98 3.35 -4.80
CA ALA A 10 -7.44 4.70 -4.44
C ALA A 10 -7.10 5.07 -2.99
N ARG A 11 -7.17 4.10 -2.07
CA ARG A 11 -6.86 4.30 -0.65
C ARG A 11 -5.37 4.53 -0.44
N LEU A 12 -4.51 3.68 -1.03
CA LEU A 12 -3.06 3.86 -0.95
C LEU A 12 -2.64 5.19 -1.58
N LYS A 13 -3.21 5.59 -2.72
CA LYS A 13 -2.90 6.91 -3.32
C LYS A 13 -3.20 8.10 -2.41
N LYS A 14 -4.20 8.00 -1.53
CA LYS A 14 -4.50 9.04 -0.53
C LYS A 14 -3.55 9.06 0.66
N LYS A 15 -2.62 8.10 0.75
CA LYS A 15 -1.70 7.88 1.87
C LYS A 15 -0.24 8.06 1.44
N GLY A 16 0.02 8.90 0.43
CA GLY A 16 1.37 9.15 -0.07
C GLY A 16 1.89 8.17 -1.13
N PHE A 17 1.05 7.25 -1.67
CA PHE A 17 1.49 6.36 -2.75
C PHE A 17 1.28 6.96 -4.15
N THR A 18 2.28 6.85 -5.01
CA THR A 18 2.17 7.11 -6.45
C THR A 18 1.83 5.82 -7.18
N SER A 19 1.00 5.94 -8.22
CA SER A 19 0.59 4.80 -9.06
C SER A 19 1.20 4.91 -10.45
N GLU A 20 1.94 3.90 -10.86
CA GLU A 20 2.51 3.77 -12.20
C GLU A 20 1.81 2.61 -12.93
N MET A 21 1.23 2.89 -14.10
CA MET A 21 0.41 1.93 -14.83
C MET A 21 1.24 1.24 -15.91
N SER A 22 1.39 -0.08 -15.79
CA SER A 22 2.03 -0.94 -16.77
C SER A 22 1.25 -2.28 -16.83
N LYS A 23 1.93 -3.42 -16.98
CA LYS A 23 1.34 -4.77 -16.88
C LYS A 23 0.68 -5.05 -15.53
N HIS A 24 1.21 -4.41 -14.48
CA HIS A 24 0.60 -4.32 -13.15
C HIS A 24 0.55 -2.84 -12.76
N ILE A 25 -0.36 -2.48 -11.85
CA ILE A 25 -0.36 -1.19 -11.19
C ILE A 25 0.71 -1.28 -10.10
N LYS A 26 1.82 -0.56 -10.29
CA LYS A 26 2.86 -0.42 -9.29
C LYS A 26 2.48 0.75 -8.40
N LEU A 27 2.47 0.52 -7.09
CA LEU A 27 2.25 1.54 -6.08
C LEU A 27 3.53 1.72 -5.29
N THR A 28 4.09 2.93 -5.29
CA THR A 28 5.33 3.27 -4.59
C THR A 28 5.01 4.32 -3.54
N PHE A 29 5.45 4.13 -2.29
CA PHE A 29 5.33 5.16 -1.27
C PHE A 29 6.33 6.28 -1.56
N GLN A 30 5.88 7.53 -1.52
CA GLN A 30 6.75 8.68 -1.65
C GLN A 30 6.95 9.36 -0.30
N HIS A 31 8.19 9.76 -0.04
CA HIS A 31 8.55 10.55 1.13
C HIS A 31 9.33 11.77 0.66
N ASN A 32 8.90 12.96 1.09
CA ASN A 32 9.47 14.26 0.67
C ASN A 32 9.60 14.45 -0.86
N GLY A 33 8.66 13.88 -1.62
CA GLY A 33 8.65 13.93 -3.09
C GLY A 33 9.62 12.96 -3.79
N CYS A 34 10.32 12.11 -3.03
CA CYS A 34 11.18 11.05 -3.55
C CYS A 34 10.50 9.69 -3.47
N ASP A 35 10.67 8.88 -4.51
CA ASP A 35 10.27 7.47 -4.49
C ASP A 35 11.10 6.69 -3.47
N THR A 36 10.42 5.94 -2.60
CA THR A 36 11.08 5.02 -1.66
C THR A 36 11.19 3.61 -2.26
N GLN A 37 11.85 2.69 -1.55
CA GLN A 37 11.87 1.28 -1.92
C GLN A 37 10.58 0.53 -1.55
N ILE A 38 9.68 1.18 -0.78
CA ILE A 38 8.44 0.60 -0.27
C ILE A 38 7.41 0.60 -1.40
N ARG A 39 7.08 -0.59 -1.92
CA ARG A 39 6.24 -0.72 -3.11
C ARG A 39 5.48 -2.03 -3.15
N THR A 40 4.28 -1.99 -3.75
CA THR A 40 3.43 -3.16 -3.97
C THR A 40 2.90 -3.17 -5.40
N TRP A 41 2.49 -4.35 -5.88
CA TRP A 41 1.90 -4.50 -7.21
C TRP A 41 0.48 -5.00 -7.15
N VAL A 42 -0.36 -4.48 -8.04
CA VAL A 42 -1.75 -4.91 -8.17
C VAL A 42 -2.07 -5.29 -9.62
N SER A 43 -2.58 -6.50 -9.82
CA SER A 43 -2.92 -7.03 -11.14
C SER A 43 -4.25 -6.50 -11.65
N HIS A 44 -4.32 -6.08 -12.93
CA HIS A 44 -5.54 -5.57 -13.57
C HIS A 44 -6.70 -6.59 -13.59
N GLY A 45 -6.40 -7.87 -13.83
CA GLY A 45 -7.43 -8.90 -14.03
C GLY A 45 -8.16 -9.37 -12.76
N LYS A 46 -7.72 -8.95 -11.56
CA LYS A 46 -8.40 -9.32 -10.31
C LYS A 46 -9.33 -8.20 -9.86
N LYS A 47 -10.64 -8.48 -9.89
CA LYS A 47 -11.68 -7.58 -9.40
C LYS A 47 -11.62 -7.44 -7.86
N GLU A 48 -11.31 -8.54 -7.18
CA GLU A 48 -11.16 -8.60 -5.73
C GLU A 48 -9.84 -9.25 -5.32
N ILE A 49 -9.27 -8.71 -4.25
CA ILE A 49 -8.05 -9.19 -3.61
C ILE A 49 -8.47 -9.93 -2.35
N GLY A 50 -8.25 -11.25 -2.35
CA GLY A 50 -8.50 -12.11 -1.21
C GLY A 50 -7.38 -12.05 -0.18
N ASP A 51 -7.66 -12.65 0.98
CA ASP A 51 -6.84 -12.57 2.20
C ASP A 51 -5.34 -12.86 1.98
N ARG A 52 -5.01 -13.93 1.25
CA ARG A 52 -3.62 -14.31 0.94
C ARG A 52 -2.86 -13.19 0.23
N LEU A 53 -3.49 -12.55 -0.75
CA LEU A 53 -2.85 -11.46 -1.48
C LEU A 53 -2.74 -10.20 -0.63
N LEU A 54 -3.72 -9.92 0.24
CA LEU A 54 -3.63 -8.80 1.18
C LEU A 54 -2.44 -8.96 2.14
N SER A 55 -2.20 -10.18 2.64
CA SER A 55 -1.01 -10.47 3.46
C SER A 55 0.29 -10.22 2.70
N LEU A 56 0.37 -10.68 1.44
CA LEU A 56 1.55 -10.46 0.59
C LEU A 56 1.79 -8.97 0.31
N MET A 57 0.73 -8.18 0.10
CA MET A 57 0.84 -6.73 -0.07
C MET A 57 1.34 -6.06 1.22
N ALA A 58 0.84 -6.49 2.39
CA ALA A 58 1.31 -5.97 3.67
C ALA A 58 2.82 -6.21 3.86
N GLU A 59 3.28 -7.43 3.56
CA GLU A 59 4.70 -7.80 3.61
C GLU A 59 5.56 -6.95 2.67
N GLN A 60 5.12 -6.76 1.42
CA GLN A 60 5.81 -5.90 0.43
C GLN A 60 5.92 -4.44 0.88
N LEU A 61 4.95 -3.99 1.68
CA LEU A 61 4.92 -2.65 2.25
C LEU A 61 5.57 -2.55 3.62
N HIS A 62 6.22 -3.61 4.12
CA HIS A 62 6.81 -3.69 5.46
C HIS A 62 5.83 -3.40 6.61
N LEU A 63 4.54 -3.64 6.38
CA LEU A 63 3.46 -3.48 7.34
C LEU A 63 3.02 -4.85 7.86
N SER A 64 2.54 -4.89 9.10
CA SER A 64 1.76 -6.05 9.55
C SER A 64 0.45 -6.11 8.75
N LYS A 65 -0.15 -7.31 8.67
CA LYS A 65 -1.46 -7.46 8.04
C LYS A 65 -2.50 -6.51 8.66
N GLN A 66 -2.47 -6.34 9.99
CA GLN A 66 -3.36 -5.42 10.68
C GLN A 66 -3.12 -3.96 10.26
N GLN A 67 -1.87 -3.50 10.26
CA GLN A 67 -1.52 -2.14 9.83
C GLN A 67 -1.96 -1.89 8.39
N PHE A 68 -1.75 -2.87 7.49
CA PHE A 68 -2.20 -2.75 6.12
C PHE A 68 -3.73 -2.64 6.01
N MET A 69 -4.47 -3.43 6.80
CA MET A 69 -5.92 -3.34 6.87
C MET A 69 -6.39 -1.97 7.39
N GLU A 70 -5.71 -1.43 8.40
CA GLU A 70 -5.99 -0.09 8.95
C GLU A 70 -5.69 1.02 7.91
N THR A 71 -4.63 0.87 7.12
CA THR A 71 -4.31 1.79 6.01
C THR A 71 -5.41 1.82 4.95
N ILE A 72 -5.90 0.64 4.51
CA ILE A 72 -6.94 0.58 3.47
C ILE A 72 -8.34 0.93 4.00
N ASP A 73 -8.62 0.65 5.27
CA ASP A 73 -9.89 0.98 5.93
C ASP A 73 -9.89 2.42 6.50
N CYS A 74 -8.82 3.19 6.28
CA CYS A 74 -8.64 4.62 6.59
C CYS A 74 -8.49 5.01 8.06
N THR A 75 -8.02 4.09 8.90
CA THR A 75 -7.68 4.39 10.31
C THR A 75 -6.27 4.96 10.48
N ILE A 76 -5.38 4.74 9.51
CA ILE A 76 -3.99 5.25 9.50
C ILE A 76 -3.85 6.25 8.37
N ASP A 77 -3.25 7.42 8.61
CA ASP A 77 -2.96 8.43 7.59
C ASP A 77 -1.51 8.38 7.05
N GLU A 78 -1.17 9.34 6.19
CA GLU A 78 0.19 9.42 5.62
C GLU A 78 1.25 9.73 6.69
N ALA A 79 0.93 10.57 7.68
CA ALA A 79 1.84 10.92 8.77
C ALA A 79 2.09 9.73 9.71
N ASP A 80 1.05 8.92 9.95
CA ASP A 80 1.18 7.67 10.69
C ASP A 80 2.10 6.68 9.93
N LEU A 81 1.92 6.53 8.61
CA LEU A 81 2.80 5.68 7.79
C LEU A 81 4.25 6.18 7.81
N ASN A 82 4.47 7.50 7.70
CA ASN A 82 5.80 8.08 7.83
C ASN A 82 6.44 7.72 9.18
N SER A 83 5.67 7.77 10.26
CA SER A 83 6.15 7.41 11.61
C SER A 83 6.49 5.93 11.71
N ILE A 84 5.65 5.05 11.15
CA ILE A 84 5.87 3.60 11.11
C ILE A 84 7.16 3.28 10.33
N TYR A 85 7.35 3.91 9.17
CA TYR A 85 8.51 3.63 8.32
C TYR A 85 9.81 4.25 8.85
N SER A 86 9.74 5.44 9.44
CA SER A 86 10.90 6.04 10.13
C SER A 86 11.36 5.19 11.31
N GLY A 87 10.42 4.67 12.12
CA GLY A 87 10.73 3.76 13.22
C GLY A 87 11.29 2.39 12.79
N LYS A 88 11.16 2.04 11.49
CA LYS A 88 11.70 0.83 10.88
C LYS A 88 13.00 1.09 10.10
N ASP A 89 13.52 2.31 10.10
CA ASP A 89 14.71 2.72 9.33
C ASP A 89 14.54 2.50 7.81
N LEU A 90 13.33 2.78 7.30
CA LEU A 90 12.96 2.63 5.88
C LEU A 90 12.84 3.97 5.14
N LEU A 91 12.93 5.11 5.84
CA LEU A 91 12.83 6.47 5.33
C LEU A 91 14.06 7.29 5.70
#